data_AF-A0A9E8TLB4-F1
#
_entry.id   AF-A0A9E8TLB4-F1
#
_cell.length_a   1.000
_cell.length_b   1.000
_cell.length_c   1.000
_cell.angle_alpha   90.00
_cell.angle_beta   90.00
_cell.angle_gamma   90.00
#
_symmetry.space_group_name_H-M   'P 1'
#
loop_
_entity.id
_entity.type
_entity.pdbx_description
1 polymer ?
#
loop_
_entity_poly.entity_id
_entity_poly.type
_entity_poly.pdbx_seq_one_letter_code
_entity_poly.pdbx_strand_id
1 'polypeptide(L)'
;MAADEADFGIELRGYRKDEVDRVLGDLRRELIKANADRADRASEVAFLQQRVDEIRAELEEAGTPTYSGLGSKLEQTLRLAEQQSTLVISQADIDAEALRSSSTAEAKRLLDDASERATSVLDDARGRAAAQVAESTADADRLVARAKAEARDLLQEAQRDAISIRGSSATEAAQNVSTARREAAALRAEVEHEVAEQRAAVARDLAEARDEADTLAADTREARAVFESDSGRHRADLEREGVTVRAELARLDETTRADLDAEVGARRAELDREITAARAELADDVAAQRAELERDVAAARAELAHEVAETRALLARDVDATRADLTDEVESTRVELEREIATGRDRLAAEIAQARAELEKEVGDARTELDRETRRRRDELDLAETTSRERIARITVETDERLTRESEAQADRLAREDADRRAELATEIEQARAELAAETVEARAALADETEAQRARLAADDVRVRAGLEADRERAVADLRRDVDQGRADLEVELLARRDEAEVELTQRHQHAVAETQELLDAAAEQLAEATRRATEVRREADDLERTALEYARTTRTDADETAHEVLTNADERSRSILADAQQRADDLIGDAEERLAEITAERDAVAEYFENLRGMIGQVGGGTSE
;
A
#
# COMPACT_ATOMS: atom_id res chain seq x y z
N MET A 1 -85.24 -73.25 -4.96
CA MET A 1 -84.48 -72.08 -5.46
C MET A 1 -85.45 -71.23 -6.25
N ALA A 2 -85.81 -70.08 -5.69
CA ALA A 2 -86.62 -69.09 -6.38
C ALA A 2 -85.84 -68.62 -7.60
N ALA A 3 -86.51 -68.55 -8.75
CA ALA A 3 -85.94 -67.97 -9.95
C ALA A 3 -85.87 -66.45 -9.74
N ASP A 4 -84.69 -65.94 -9.35
CA ASP A 4 -84.38 -64.52 -9.50
C ASP A 4 -84.31 -64.26 -11.01
N GLU A 5 -85.40 -63.73 -11.58
CA GLU A 5 -85.39 -63.16 -12.92
C GLU A 5 -84.44 -61.95 -12.89
N ALA A 6 -83.20 -62.17 -13.35
CA ALA A 6 -82.22 -61.10 -13.51
C ALA A 6 -82.72 -60.12 -14.59
N ASP A 7 -83.26 -58.99 -14.15
CA ASP A 7 -83.78 -57.94 -15.02
C ASP A 7 -82.61 -57.14 -15.59
N PHE A 8 -82.15 -57.50 -16.79
CA PHE A 8 -81.02 -56.83 -17.45
C PHE A 8 -81.48 -55.52 -18.11
N GLY A 9 -80.70 -54.45 -17.97
CA GLY A 9 -80.99 -53.18 -18.66
C GLY A 9 -80.95 -53.34 -20.19
N ILE A 10 -81.85 -52.65 -20.91
CA ILE A 10 -81.97 -52.76 -22.39
C ILE A 10 -81.31 -51.54 -23.05
N GLU A 11 -80.39 -51.78 -23.99
CA GLU A 11 -79.88 -50.78 -24.94
C GLU A 11 -80.52 -50.97 -26.32
N LEU A 12 -80.36 -49.99 -27.22
CA LEU A 12 -81.15 -49.82 -28.46
C LEU A 12 -81.24 -51.07 -29.37
N ARG A 13 -80.44 -52.13 -29.13
CA ARG A 13 -80.50 -53.44 -29.80
C ARG A 13 -80.21 -54.66 -28.89
N GLY A 14 -80.51 -54.64 -27.59
CA GLY A 14 -80.42 -55.84 -26.74
C GLY A 14 -80.19 -55.57 -25.26
N TYR A 15 -79.96 -56.63 -24.48
CA TYR A 15 -79.57 -56.51 -23.07
C TYR A 15 -78.15 -55.95 -22.94
N ARG A 16 -77.89 -55.21 -21.87
CA ARG A 16 -76.59 -54.67 -21.52
C ARG A 16 -75.60 -55.81 -21.31
N LYS A 17 -74.67 -55.91 -22.24
CA LYS A 17 -73.66 -56.97 -22.27
C LYS A 17 -72.90 -57.07 -20.94
N ASP A 18 -72.52 -55.95 -20.34
CA ASP A 18 -71.74 -55.93 -19.10
C ASP A 18 -72.52 -56.46 -17.88
N GLU A 19 -73.84 -56.28 -17.85
CA GLU A 19 -74.70 -56.82 -16.78
C GLU A 19 -74.93 -58.33 -16.97
N VAL A 20 -75.14 -58.77 -18.21
CA VAL A 20 -75.28 -60.19 -18.55
C VAL A 20 -73.98 -60.96 -18.31
N ASP A 21 -72.84 -60.42 -18.75
CA ASP A 21 -71.53 -61.05 -18.54
C ASP A 21 -71.19 -61.18 -17.05
N ARG A 22 -71.63 -60.22 -16.22
CA ARG A 22 -71.46 -60.29 -14.76
C ARG A 22 -72.26 -61.45 -14.15
N VAL A 23 -73.55 -61.54 -14.46
CA VAL A 23 -74.44 -62.61 -13.96
C VAL A 23 -74.01 -63.99 -14.49
N LEU A 24 -73.62 -64.09 -15.76
CA LEU A 24 -73.03 -65.32 -16.30
C LEU A 24 -71.71 -65.68 -15.61
N GLY A 25 -70.91 -64.69 -15.22
CA GLY A 25 -69.72 -64.87 -14.40
C GLY A 25 -70.04 -65.43 -13.01
N ASP A 26 -71.07 -64.89 -12.34
CA ASP A 26 -71.55 -65.38 -11.04
C ASP A 26 -72.08 -66.81 -11.13
N LEU A 27 -72.95 -67.11 -12.09
CA LEU A 27 -73.46 -68.47 -12.32
C LEU A 27 -72.35 -69.47 -12.65
N ARG A 28 -71.33 -69.07 -13.42
CA ARG A 28 -70.15 -69.92 -13.67
C ARG A 28 -69.39 -70.19 -12.38
N ARG A 29 -69.19 -69.19 -11.51
CA ARG A 29 -68.55 -69.37 -10.20
C ARG A 29 -69.35 -70.32 -9.32
N GLU A 30 -70.67 -70.17 -9.25
CA GLU A 30 -71.54 -71.06 -8.49
C GLU A 30 -71.53 -72.49 -9.03
N LEU A 31 -71.54 -72.67 -10.35
CA LEU A 31 -71.47 -73.99 -10.97
C LEU A 31 -70.12 -74.68 -10.69
N ILE A 32 -69.02 -73.92 -10.74
CA ILE A 32 -67.69 -74.43 -10.37
C ILE A 32 -67.69 -74.85 -8.90
N LYS A 33 -68.23 -74.02 -8.01
CA LYS A 33 -68.34 -74.33 -6.58
C LYS A 33 -69.18 -75.57 -6.32
N ALA A 34 -70.36 -75.69 -6.93
CA ALA A 34 -71.23 -76.85 -6.77
C ALA A 34 -70.59 -78.15 -7.30
N ASN A 35 -69.81 -78.07 -8.39
CA ASN A 35 -69.07 -79.22 -8.90
C ASN A 35 -67.91 -79.62 -7.98
N ALA A 36 -67.20 -78.65 -7.39
CA ALA A 36 -66.18 -78.93 -6.38
C ALA A 36 -66.79 -79.60 -5.14
N ASP A 37 -67.87 -79.03 -4.59
CA ASP A 37 -68.59 -79.60 -3.45
C ASP A 37 -69.07 -81.04 -3.73
N ARG A 38 -69.51 -81.33 -4.96
CA ARG A 38 -69.92 -82.68 -5.38
C ARG A 38 -68.73 -83.65 -5.45
N ALA A 39 -67.57 -83.19 -5.93
CA ALA A 39 -66.36 -84.00 -5.99
C ALA A 39 -65.85 -84.34 -4.58
N ASP A 40 -65.91 -83.38 -3.66
CA ASP A 40 -65.55 -83.57 -2.26
C ASP A 40 -66.48 -84.59 -1.59
N ARG A 41 -67.80 -84.44 -1.77
CA ARG A 41 -68.81 -85.40 -1.27
C ARG A 41 -68.60 -86.81 -1.85
N ALA A 42 -68.24 -86.93 -3.12
CA ALA A 42 -67.98 -88.22 -3.74
C ALA A 42 -66.73 -88.89 -3.15
N SER A 43 -65.69 -88.11 -2.87
CA SER A 43 -64.46 -88.59 -2.23
C SER A 43 -64.73 -89.05 -0.78
N GLU A 44 -65.57 -88.31 -0.05
CA GLU A 44 -66.00 -88.66 1.31
C GLU A 44 -66.81 -89.98 1.33
N VAL A 45 -67.73 -90.17 0.38
CA VAL A 45 -68.48 -91.42 0.24
C VAL A 45 -67.55 -92.60 -0.06
N ALA A 46 -66.57 -92.42 -0.94
CA ALA A 46 -65.60 -93.48 -1.26
C ALA A 46 -64.75 -93.87 -0.04
N PHE A 47 -64.30 -92.87 0.75
CA PHE A 47 -63.57 -93.12 1.99
C PHE A 47 -64.42 -93.88 3.03
N LEU A 48 -65.68 -93.48 3.21
CA LEU A 48 -66.61 -94.15 4.13
C LEU A 48 -66.91 -95.59 3.69
N GLN A 49 -67.02 -95.84 2.39
CA GLN A 49 -67.19 -97.20 1.86
C GLN A 49 -65.97 -98.07 2.13
N GLN A 50 -64.76 -97.56 1.86
CA GLN A 50 -63.52 -98.28 2.17
C GLN A 50 -63.43 -98.62 3.66
N ARG A 51 -63.80 -97.67 4.53
CA ARG A 51 -63.83 -97.87 5.99
C ARG A 51 -64.83 -98.94 6.42
N VAL A 52 -66.00 -98.99 5.79
CA VAL A 52 -67.00 -100.04 6.06
C VAL A 52 -66.49 -101.41 5.64
N ASP A 53 -65.80 -101.51 4.50
CA ASP A 53 -65.22 -102.77 4.03
C ASP A 53 -64.06 -103.22 4.92
N GLU A 54 -63.24 -102.29 5.42
CA GLU A 54 -62.21 -102.55 6.44
C GLU A 54 -62.81 -103.12 7.72
N ILE A 55 -63.82 -102.46 8.28
CA ILE A 55 -64.49 -102.89 9.53
C ILE A 55 -65.18 -104.25 9.34
N ARG A 56 -65.71 -104.54 8.15
CA ARG A 56 -66.28 -105.86 7.84
C ARG A 56 -65.23 -106.95 7.81
N ALA A 57 -64.05 -106.69 7.24
CA ALA A 57 -62.93 -107.62 7.23
C ALA A 57 -62.40 -107.87 8.66
N GLU A 58 -62.31 -106.83 9.49
CA GLU A 58 -61.94 -106.95 10.91
C GLU A 58 -62.96 -107.80 11.71
N LEU A 59 -64.25 -107.69 11.39
CA LEU A 59 -65.31 -108.45 12.04
C LEU A 59 -65.28 -109.94 11.68
N GLU A 60 -64.90 -110.29 10.44
CA GLU A 60 -64.68 -111.68 10.04
C GLU A 60 -63.47 -112.29 10.76
N GLU A 61 -62.39 -111.52 10.97
CA GLU A 61 -61.16 -112.00 11.61
C GLU A 61 -61.32 -112.21 13.13
N ALA A 62 -62.18 -111.44 13.80
CA ALA A 62 -62.51 -111.63 15.22
C ALA A 62 -63.24 -112.96 15.52
N GLY A 63 -63.82 -113.61 14.50
CA GLY A 63 -64.57 -114.85 14.63
C GLY A 63 -63.72 -116.12 14.86
N THR A 64 -62.43 -116.13 14.51
CA THR A 64 -61.54 -117.30 14.67
C THR A 64 -60.06 -116.92 14.89
N PRO A 65 -59.56 -116.82 16.14
CA PRO A 65 -58.17 -116.45 16.39
C PRO A 65 -57.21 -117.62 16.14
N THR A 66 -56.26 -117.47 15.20
CA THR A 66 -55.13 -118.41 14.98
C THR A 66 -53.77 -117.71 15.11
N TYR A 67 -52.73 -118.45 15.53
CA TYR A 67 -51.36 -117.95 15.78
C TYR A 67 -50.69 -117.31 14.54
N SER A 68 -51.14 -117.66 13.34
CA SER A 68 -50.72 -117.04 12.06
C SER A 68 -51.25 -115.61 11.89
N GLY A 69 -52.43 -115.29 12.43
CA GLY A 69 -53.02 -113.95 12.36
C GLY A 69 -52.34 -112.93 13.26
N LEU A 70 -51.70 -113.40 14.34
CA LEU A 70 -50.82 -112.55 15.17
C LEU A 70 -49.58 -112.11 14.39
N GLY A 71 -48.99 -112.99 13.56
CA GLY A 71 -47.83 -112.68 12.73
C GLY A 71 -48.13 -111.69 11.59
N SER A 72 -49.26 -111.86 10.90
CA SER A 72 -49.69 -110.93 9.84
C SER A 72 -50.12 -109.58 10.41
N LYS A 73 -50.80 -109.53 11.57
CA LYS A 73 -51.05 -108.26 12.27
C LYS A 73 -49.76 -107.60 12.73
N LEU A 74 -48.77 -108.35 13.20
CA LEU A 74 -47.47 -107.80 13.61
C LEU A 74 -46.72 -107.21 12.39
N GLU A 75 -46.71 -107.91 11.26
CA GLU A 75 -46.13 -107.44 9.99
C GLU A 75 -46.85 -106.20 9.46
N GLN A 76 -48.18 -106.17 9.51
CA GLN A 76 -48.99 -105.02 9.10
C GLN A 76 -48.77 -103.82 10.02
N THR A 77 -48.64 -104.03 11.33
CA THR A 77 -48.26 -102.96 12.28
C THR A 77 -46.84 -102.47 12.05
N LEU A 78 -45.89 -103.35 11.72
CA LEU A 78 -44.50 -102.98 11.41
C LEU A 78 -44.41 -102.19 10.12
N ARG A 79 -45.13 -102.58 9.07
CA ARG A 79 -45.19 -101.85 7.81
C ARG A 79 -45.86 -100.50 7.97
N LEU A 80 -46.93 -100.41 8.75
CA LEU A 80 -47.58 -99.15 9.10
C LEU A 80 -46.65 -98.26 9.93
N ALA A 81 -45.92 -98.83 10.89
CA ALA A 81 -44.91 -98.13 11.68
C ALA A 81 -43.73 -97.66 10.83
N GLU A 82 -43.27 -98.44 9.84
CA GLU A 82 -42.19 -98.07 8.91
C GLU A 82 -42.64 -96.97 7.95
N GLN A 83 -43.88 -97.02 7.46
CA GLN A 83 -44.48 -95.93 6.71
C GLN A 83 -44.65 -94.67 7.56
N GLN A 84 -45.12 -94.80 8.80
CA GLN A 84 -45.23 -93.67 9.71
C GLN A 84 -43.88 -93.09 10.12
N SER A 85 -42.86 -93.92 10.33
CA SER A 85 -41.48 -93.49 10.61
C SER A 85 -40.90 -92.72 9.44
N THR A 86 -41.01 -93.25 8.22
CA THR A 86 -40.55 -92.56 7.00
C THR A 86 -41.28 -91.23 6.84
N LEU A 87 -42.59 -91.20 7.11
CA LEU A 87 -43.39 -89.98 7.06
C LEU A 87 -42.92 -88.95 8.10
N VAL A 88 -42.75 -89.35 9.36
CA VAL A 88 -42.30 -88.46 10.45
C VAL A 88 -40.89 -87.93 10.19
N ILE A 89 -39.97 -88.79 9.72
CA ILE A 89 -38.61 -88.38 9.34
C ILE A 89 -38.66 -87.37 8.18
N SER A 90 -39.43 -87.66 7.12
CA SER A 90 -39.56 -86.75 5.99
C SER A 90 -40.21 -85.41 6.37
N GLN A 91 -41.19 -85.43 7.29
CA GLN A 91 -41.82 -84.22 7.80
C GLN A 91 -40.84 -83.41 8.65
N ALA A 92 -40.07 -84.05 9.54
CA ALA A 92 -39.04 -83.40 10.33
C ALA A 92 -37.95 -82.77 9.44
N ASP A 93 -37.51 -83.46 8.38
CA ASP A 93 -36.54 -82.91 7.43
C ASP A 93 -37.13 -81.72 6.64
N ILE A 94 -38.40 -81.79 6.23
CA ILE A 94 -39.12 -80.68 5.58
C ILE A 94 -39.23 -79.49 6.52
N ASP A 95 -39.63 -79.73 7.77
CA ASP A 95 -39.79 -78.67 8.78
C ASP A 95 -38.43 -78.04 9.13
N ALA A 96 -37.36 -78.84 9.18
CA ALA A 96 -36.00 -78.36 9.38
C ALA A 96 -35.49 -77.51 8.19
N GLU A 97 -35.77 -77.92 6.95
CA GLU A 97 -35.40 -77.11 5.78
C GLU A 97 -36.25 -75.83 5.70
N ALA A 98 -37.55 -75.92 6.00
CA ALA A 98 -38.45 -74.79 6.04
C ALA A 98 -38.02 -73.76 7.09
N LEU A 99 -37.68 -74.22 8.30
CA LEU A 99 -37.18 -73.36 9.38
C LEU A 99 -35.87 -72.68 9.01
N ARG A 100 -34.90 -73.41 8.43
CA ARG A 100 -33.65 -72.81 7.92
C ARG A 100 -33.92 -71.75 6.87
N SER A 101 -34.71 -72.09 5.85
CA SER A 101 -35.01 -71.17 4.77
C SER A 101 -35.78 -69.94 5.24
N SER A 102 -36.73 -70.09 6.18
CA SER A 102 -37.51 -68.97 6.70
C SER A 102 -36.66 -68.05 7.56
N SER A 103 -35.89 -68.61 8.51
CA SER A 103 -35.07 -67.81 9.43
C SER A 103 -33.92 -67.10 8.70
N THR A 104 -33.28 -67.75 7.72
CA THR A 104 -32.25 -67.09 6.89
C THR A 104 -32.84 -65.99 6.00
N ALA A 105 -34.04 -66.19 5.44
CA ALA A 105 -34.72 -65.17 4.66
C ALA A 105 -35.15 -63.97 5.54
N GLU A 106 -35.60 -64.22 6.76
CA GLU A 106 -36.00 -63.17 7.71
C GLU A 106 -34.79 -62.41 8.26
N ALA A 107 -33.70 -63.09 8.62
CA ALA A 107 -32.42 -62.48 8.99
C ALA A 107 -31.90 -61.57 7.86
N LYS A 108 -31.94 -62.05 6.62
CA LYS A 108 -31.54 -61.24 5.46
C LYS A 108 -32.42 -60.02 5.28
N ARG A 109 -33.74 -60.15 5.36
CA ARG A 109 -34.66 -59.00 5.27
C ARG A 109 -34.38 -57.97 6.35
N LEU A 110 -34.10 -58.42 7.57
CA LEU A 110 -33.78 -57.54 8.69
C LEU A 110 -32.49 -56.75 8.45
N LEU A 111 -31.46 -57.39 7.89
CA LEU A 111 -30.21 -56.73 7.48
C LEU A 111 -30.40 -55.77 6.30
N ASP A 112 -31.16 -56.17 5.28
CA ASP A 112 -31.45 -55.33 4.11
C ASP A 112 -32.21 -54.05 4.53
N ASP A 113 -33.27 -54.18 5.36
CA ASP A 113 -34.04 -53.06 5.92
C ASP A 113 -33.16 -52.12 6.76
N ALA A 114 -32.27 -52.69 7.59
CA ALA A 114 -31.37 -51.92 8.42
C ALA A 114 -30.32 -51.17 7.57
N SER A 115 -29.80 -51.80 6.52
CA SER A 115 -28.88 -51.18 5.57
C SER A 115 -29.53 -50.03 4.80
N GLU A 116 -30.79 -50.18 4.38
CA GLU A 116 -31.54 -49.10 3.73
C GLU A 116 -31.75 -47.92 4.68
N ARG A 117 -32.17 -48.19 5.93
CA ARG A 117 -32.34 -47.13 6.95
C ARG A 117 -31.02 -46.43 7.28
N ALA A 118 -29.94 -47.19 7.45
CA ALA A 118 -28.61 -46.65 7.72
C ALA A 118 -28.13 -45.73 6.58
N THR A 119 -28.34 -46.16 5.33
CA THR A 119 -28.03 -45.37 4.14
C THR A 119 -28.87 -44.08 4.08
N SER A 120 -30.19 -44.18 4.32
CA SER A 120 -31.08 -43.02 4.37
C SER A 120 -30.65 -41.99 5.42
N VAL A 121 -30.26 -42.44 6.62
CA VAL A 121 -29.77 -41.54 7.69
C VAL A 121 -28.48 -40.81 7.26
N LEU A 122 -27.56 -41.53 6.62
CA LEU A 122 -26.32 -40.94 6.10
C LEU A 122 -26.58 -39.93 4.99
N ASP A 123 -27.46 -40.25 4.05
CA ASP A 123 -27.76 -39.36 2.92
C ASP A 123 -28.53 -38.11 3.37
N ASP A 124 -29.46 -38.23 4.31
CA ASP A 124 -30.13 -37.08 4.94
C ASP A 124 -29.15 -36.19 5.71
N ALA A 125 -28.19 -36.79 6.42
CA ALA A 125 -27.15 -36.04 7.12
C ALA A 125 -26.20 -35.33 6.16
N ARG A 126 -25.78 -36.01 5.08
CA ARG A 126 -24.97 -35.41 4.00
C ARG A 126 -25.69 -34.26 3.32
N GLY A 127 -26.97 -34.41 3.02
CA GLY A 127 -27.80 -33.35 2.43
C GLY A 127 -27.89 -32.13 3.35
N ARG A 128 -28.16 -32.32 4.64
CA ARG A 128 -28.22 -31.23 5.63
C ARG A 128 -26.87 -30.54 5.82
N ALA A 129 -25.79 -31.31 5.97
CA ALA A 129 -24.44 -30.78 6.11
C ALA A 129 -24.04 -29.95 4.88
N ALA A 130 -24.28 -30.46 3.66
CA ALA A 130 -23.98 -29.74 2.43
C ALA A 130 -24.82 -28.46 2.28
N ALA A 131 -26.12 -28.53 2.62
CA ALA A 131 -26.99 -27.35 2.60
C ALA A 131 -26.52 -26.27 3.58
N GLN A 132 -26.16 -26.65 4.81
CA GLN A 132 -25.64 -25.73 5.82
C GLN A 132 -24.35 -25.04 5.38
N VAL A 133 -23.37 -25.81 4.87
CA VAL A 133 -22.09 -25.28 4.38
C VAL A 133 -22.32 -24.34 3.19
N ALA A 134 -23.21 -24.71 2.27
CA ALA A 134 -23.55 -23.89 1.11
C ALA A 134 -24.22 -22.57 1.53
N GLU A 135 -25.15 -22.61 2.48
CA GLU A 135 -25.84 -21.42 3.01
C GLU A 135 -24.86 -20.49 3.73
N SER A 136 -24.07 -21.01 4.67
CA SER A 136 -23.07 -20.24 5.41
C SER A 136 -21.97 -19.67 4.51
N THR A 137 -21.55 -20.42 3.48
CA THR A 137 -20.59 -19.91 2.48
C THR A 137 -21.22 -18.78 1.65
N ALA A 138 -22.48 -18.92 1.22
CA ALA A 138 -23.17 -17.88 0.46
C ALA A 138 -23.37 -16.60 1.30
N ASP A 139 -23.68 -16.73 2.59
CA ASP A 139 -23.82 -15.59 3.50
C ASP A 139 -22.47 -14.89 3.75
N ALA A 140 -21.41 -15.67 3.97
CA ALA A 140 -20.04 -15.17 4.09
C ALA A 140 -19.60 -14.41 2.81
N ASP A 141 -19.86 -14.96 1.63
CA ASP A 141 -19.55 -14.32 0.35
C ASP A 141 -20.35 -13.02 0.15
N ARG A 142 -21.64 -13.00 0.52
CA ARG A 142 -22.47 -11.78 0.47
C ARG A 142 -21.95 -10.69 1.41
N LEU A 143 -21.53 -11.06 2.62
CA LEU A 143 -20.95 -10.14 3.59
C LEU A 143 -19.66 -9.52 3.06
N VAL A 144 -18.76 -10.33 2.52
CA VAL A 144 -17.51 -9.85 1.90
C VAL A 144 -17.80 -8.97 0.68
N ALA A 145 -18.76 -9.35 -0.17
CA ALA A 145 -19.13 -8.56 -1.33
C ALA A 145 -19.69 -7.19 -0.94
N ARG A 146 -20.54 -7.15 0.11
CA ARG A 146 -21.09 -5.90 0.66
C ARG A 146 -19.98 -5.02 1.24
N ALA A 147 -19.12 -5.58 2.09
CA ALA A 147 -18.01 -4.84 2.69
C ALA A 147 -17.07 -4.25 1.62
N LYS A 148 -16.74 -5.01 0.57
CA LYS A 148 -15.95 -4.52 -0.56
C LYS A 148 -16.66 -3.46 -1.40
N ALA A 149 -17.99 -3.50 -1.51
CA ALA A 149 -18.74 -2.46 -2.20
C ALA A 149 -18.71 -1.15 -1.39
N GLU A 150 -18.99 -1.24 -0.09
CA GLU A 150 -19.00 -0.12 0.85
C GLU A 150 -17.61 0.52 0.99
N ALA A 151 -16.55 -0.28 1.10
CA ALA A 151 -15.16 0.19 1.08
C ALA A 151 -14.82 0.93 -0.22
N ARG A 152 -15.27 0.44 -1.38
CA ARG A 152 -15.07 1.13 -2.67
C ARG A 152 -15.84 2.45 -2.74
N ASP A 153 -17.07 2.49 -2.24
CA ASP A 153 -17.91 3.69 -2.25
C ASP A 153 -17.27 4.77 -1.36
N LEU A 154 -16.85 4.41 -0.15
CA LEU A 154 -16.09 5.29 0.76
C LEU A 154 -14.82 5.84 0.11
N LEU A 155 -14.03 4.99 -0.54
CA LEU A 155 -12.82 5.40 -1.23
C LEU A 155 -13.11 6.33 -2.42
N GLN A 156 -14.18 6.08 -3.18
CA GLN A 156 -14.57 6.94 -4.29
C GLN A 156 -15.08 8.30 -3.81
N GLU A 157 -15.84 8.34 -2.73
CA GLU A 157 -16.31 9.57 -2.09
C GLU A 157 -15.11 10.41 -1.61
N ALA A 158 -14.21 9.79 -0.83
CA ALA A 158 -12.98 10.46 -0.39
C ALA A 158 -12.10 10.94 -1.56
N GLN A 159 -12.04 10.19 -2.66
CA GLN A 159 -11.34 10.62 -3.87
C GLN A 159 -12.00 11.84 -4.53
N ARG A 160 -13.33 11.85 -4.66
CA ARG A 160 -14.08 12.98 -5.23
C ARG A 160 -13.92 14.22 -4.38
N ASP A 161 -14.02 14.09 -3.05
CA ASP A 161 -13.82 15.19 -2.12
C ASP A 161 -12.38 15.72 -2.20
N ALA A 162 -11.38 14.83 -2.22
CA ALA A 162 -10.00 15.23 -2.37
C ALA A 162 -9.72 15.92 -3.71
N ILE A 163 -10.38 15.53 -4.81
CA ILE A 163 -10.29 16.22 -6.11
C ILE A 163 -10.98 17.58 -6.04
N SER A 164 -12.17 17.64 -5.42
CA SER A 164 -12.96 18.87 -5.26
C SER A 164 -12.19 19.92 -4.48
N ILE A 165 -11.67 19.56 -3.29
CA ILE A 165 -10.86 20.45 -2.44
C ILE A 165 -9.60 20.89 -3.18
N ARG A 166 -8.88 19.98 -3.86
CA ARG A 166 -7.69 20.38 -4.64
C ARG A 166 -8.04 21.34 -5.77
N GLY A 167 -9.18 21.13 -6.41
CA GLY A 167 -9.69 21.98 -7.48
C GLY A 167 -10.05 23.38 -6.98
N SER A 168 -10.74 23.49 -5.84
CA SER A 168 -11.05 24.77 -5.21
C SER A 168 -9.79 25.48 -4.73
N SER A 169 -8.91 24.80 -3.99
CA SER A 169 -7.65 25.39 -3.51
C SER A 169 -6.72 25.82 -4.65
N ALA A 170 -6.66 25.07 -5.76
CA ALA A 170 -5.88 25.48 -6.93
C ALA A 170 -6.49 26.71 -7.63
N THR A 171 -7.81 26.80 -7.67
CA THR A 171 -8.52 27.95 -8.25
C THR A 171 -8.32 29.20 -7.38
N GLU A 172 -8.48 29.07 -6.06
CA GLU A 172 -8.23 30.14 -5.10
C GLU A 172 -6.76 30.59 -5.15
N ALA A 173 -5.79 29.66 -5.15
CA ALA A 173 -4.38 30.01 -5.31
C ALA A 173 -4.10 30.74 -6.64
N ALA A 174 -4.70 30.32 -7.75
CA ALA A 174 -4.56 30.99 -9.04
C ALA A 174 -5.18 32.39 -9.04
N GLN A 175 -6.35 32.56 -8.41
CA GLN A 175 -7.00 33.86 -8.23
C GLN A 175 -6.12 34.79 -7.38
N ASN A 176 -5.59 34.30 -6.26
CA ASN A 176 -4.72 35.07 -5.35
C ASN A 176 -3.44 35.51 -6.05
N VAL A 177 -2.77 34.61 -6.77
CA VAL A 177 -1.57 34.96 -7.57
C VAL A 177 -1.90 35.98 -8.66
N SER A 178 -3.05 35.84 -9.33
CA SER A 178 -3.50 36.79 -10.34
C SER A 178 -3.77 38.18 -9.73
N THR A 179 -4.46 38.24 -8.59
CA THR A 179 -4.74 39.48 -7.87
C THR A 179 -3.45 40.14 -7.41
N ALA A 180 -2.56 39.40 -6.74
CA ALA A 180 -1.26 39.90 -6.29
C ALA A 180 -0.39 40.42 -7.45
N ARG A 181 -0.41 39.75 -8.61
CA ARG A 181 0.29 40.23 -9.82
C ARG A 181 -0.30 41.55 -10.35
N ARG A 182 -1.63 41.69 -10.34
CA ARG A 182 -2.29 42.93 -10.78
C ARG A 182 -2.00 44.08 -9.84
N GLU A 183 -2.04 43.84 -8.53
CA GLU A 183 -1.73 44.85 -7.51
C GLU A 183 -0.25 45.26 -7.57
N ALA A 184 0.67 44.31 -7.73
CA ALA A 184 2.09 44.61 -7.93
C ALA A 184 2.35 45.41 -9.22
N ALA A 185 1.62 45.13 -10.30
CA ALA A 185 1.72 45.89 -11.55
C ALA A 185 1.13 47.30 -11.41
N ALA A 186 0.02 47.45 -10.67
CA ALA A 186 -0.60 48.74 -10.40
C ALA A 186 0.32 49.63 -9.53
N LEU A 187 0.89 49.08 -8.45
CA LEU A 187 1.86 49.79 -7.61
C LEU A 187 3.10 50.24 -8.41
N ARG A 188 3.63 49.38 -9.30
CA ARG A 188 4.75 49.76 -10.17
C ARG A 188 4.38 50.90 -11.11
N ALA A 189 3.20 50.85 -11.72
CA ALA A 189 2.75 51.89 -12.63
C ALA A 189 2.52 53.23 -11.92
N GLU A 190 2.00 53.20 -10.68
CA GLU A 190 1.82 54.37 -9.82
C GLU A 190 3.18 55.02 -9.50
N VAL A 191 4.18 54.23 -9.09
CA VAL A 191 5.55 54.71 -8.85
C VAL A 191 6.21 55.28 -10.10
N GLU A 192 6.08 54.61 -11.24
CA GLU A 192 6.61 55.10 -12.52
C GLU A 192 5.97 56.44 -12.90
N HIS A 193 4.67 56.61 -12.63
CA HIS A 193 3.96 57.86 -12.88
C HIS A 193 4.44 58.98 -11.95
N GLU A 194 4.54 58.75 -10.64
CA GLU A 194 5.02 59.74 -9.67
C GLU A 194 6.46 60.18 -9.97
N VAL A 195 7.35 59.23 -10.32
CA VAL A 195 8.73 59.54 -10.73
C VAL A 195 8.75 60.37 -12.01
N ALA A 196 7.87 60.10 -12.97
CA ALA A 196 7.77 60.88 -14.21
C ALA A 196 7.24 62.30 -13.95
N GLU A 197 6.23 62.46 -13.09
CA GLU A 197 5.70 63.77 -12.70
C GLU A 197 6.77 64.62 -11.99
N GLN A 198 7.51 64.02 -11.06
CA GLN A 198 8.59 64.72 -10.34
C GLN A 198 9.72 65.14 -11.29
N ARG A 199 10.13 64.27 -12.23
CA ARG A 199 11.12 64.64 -13.25
C ARG A 199 10.63 65.79 -14.14
N ALA A 200 9.34 65.81 -14.47
CA ALA A 200 8.74 66.89 -15.24
C ALA A 200 8.63 68.20 -14.45
N ALA A 201 8.46 68.14 -13.12
CA ALA A 201 8.53 69.32 -12.25
C ALA A 201 9.96 69.89 -12.20
N VAL A 202 10.97 69.06 -11.88
CA VAL A 202 12.38 69.49 -11.83
C VAL A 202 12.85 70.07 -13.18
N ALA A 203 12.42 69.48 -14.30
CA ALA A 203 12.75 70.00 -15.62
C ALA A 203 12.14 71.38 -15.90
N ARG A 204 10.94 71.68 -15.36
CA ARG A 204 10.32 73.00 -15.46
C ARG A 204 11.06 74.02 -14.61
N ASP A 205 11.33 73.70 -13.36
CA ASP A 205 12.03 74.61 -12.43
C ASP A 205 13.44 74.95 -12.95
N LEU A 206 14.13 73.97 -13.57
CA LEU A 206 15.44 74.20 -14.20
C LEU A 206 15.34 75.07 -15.47
N ALA A 207 14.25 75.00 -16.22
CA ALA A 207 14.02 75.85 -17.38
C ALA A 207 13.75 77.30 -16.94
N GLU A 208 12.91 77.50 -15.92
CA GLU A 208 12.64 78.82 -15.34
C GLU A 208 13.93 79.47 -14.80
N ALA A 209 14.75 78.72 -14.05
CA ALA A 209 16.03 79.22 -13.55
C ALA A 209 17.03 79.60 -14.68
N ARG A 210 16.97 78.93 -15.83
CA ARG A 210 17.80 79.27 -17.01
C ARG A 210 17.31 80.55 -17.68
N ASP A 211 16.00 80.70 -17.86
CA ASP A 211 15.41 81.90 -18.45
C ASP A 211 15.71 83.15 -17.58
N GLU A 212 15.67 83.02 -16.25
CA GLU A 212 16.08 84.07 -15.31
C GLU A 212 17.57 84.42 -15.44
N ALA A 213 18.45 83.42 -15.55
CA ALA A 213 19.88 83.63 -15.72
C ALA A 213 20.21 84.32 -17.06
N ASP A 214 19.53 83.94 -18.15
CA ASP A 214 19.70 84.55 -19.46
C ASP A 214 19.22 86.01 -19.48
N THR A 215 18.14 86.31 -18.75
CA THR A 215 17.63 87.68 -18.54
C THR A 215 18.66 88.53 -17.80
N LEU A 216 19.22 88.03 -16.69
CA LEU A 216 20.27 88.73 -15.94
C LEU A 216 21.55 88.95 -16.79
N ALA A 217 21.90 87.98 -17.63
CA ALA A 217 23.02 88.10 -18.56
C ALA A 217 22.77 89.14 -19.68
N ALA A 218 21.51 89.36 -20.06
CA ALA A 218 21.12 90.42 -20.99
C ALA A 218 21.22 91.81 -20.34
N ASP A 219 20.69 91.96 -19.13
CA ASP A 219 20.73 93.21 -18.37
C ASP A 219 22.17 93.68 -18.09
N THR A 220 23.07 92.74 -17.77
CA THR A 220 24.50 93.03 -17.57
C THR A 220 25.21 93.44 -18.85
N ARG A 221 24.84 92.86 -20.01
CA ARG A 221 25.35 93.28 -21.32
C ARG A 221 24.86 94.68 -21.69
N GLU A 222 23.60 95.00 -21.42
CA GLU A 222 23.03 96.33 -21.66
C GLU A 222 23.72 97.40 -20.79
N ALA A 223 23.90 97.13 -19.49
CA ALA A 223 24.61 98.04 -18.59
C ALA A 223 26.06 98.32 -19.06
N ARG A 224 26.75 97.32 -19.61
CA ARG A 224 28.08 97.47 -20.17
C ARG A 224 28.09 98.34 -21.43
N ALA A 225 27.13 98.16 -22.33
CA ALA A 225 27.01 98.96 -23.55
C ALA A 225 26.75 100.45 -23.26
N VAL A 226 25.96 100.76 -22.23
CA VAL A 226 25.72 102.14 -21.76
C VAL A 226 27.02 102.77 -21.23
N PHE A 227 27.80 102.04 -20.43
CA PHE A 227 29.08 102.51 -19.90
C PHE A 227 30.12 102.80 -21.00
N GLU A 228 30.20 101.95 -22.03
CA GLU A 228 31.10 102.15 -23.17
C GLU A 228 30.70 103.38 -24.01
N SER A 229 29.41 103.66 -24.16
CA SER A 229 28.88 104.83 -24.86
C SER A 229 29.25 106.16 -24.18
N ASP A 230 29.16 106.23 -22.85
CA ASP A 230 29.51 107.44 -22.10
C ASP A 230 31.02 107.71 -22.09
N SER A 231 31.86 106.66 -22.07
CA SER A 231 33.32 106.78 -22.23
C SER A 231 33.73 107.29 -23.62
N GLY A 232 32.95 106.96 -24.67
CA GLY A 232 33.17 107.46 -26.03
C GLY A 232 32.92 108.97 -26.17
N ARG A 233 31.91 109.50 -25.47
CA ARG A 233 31.56 110.94 -25.52
C ARG A 233 32.66 111.83 -24.94
N HIS A 234 33.33 111.40 -23.86
CA HIS A 234 34.46 112.14 -23.29
C HIS A 234 35.71 112.17 -24.17
N ARG A 235 35.91 111.19 -25.07
CA ARG A 235 36.98 111.25 -26.08
C ARG A 235 36.65 112.22 -27.23
N ALA A 236 35.39 112.29 -27.65
CA ALA A 236 34.95 113.16 -28.73
C ALA A 236 35.04 114.67 -28.38
N ASP A 237 35.00 115.04 -27.10
CA ASP A 237 35.20 116.42 -26.64
C ASP A 237 36.65 116.90 -26.81
N LEU A 238 37.63 116.01 -26.62
CA LEU A 238 39.06 116.30 -26.80
C LEU A 238 39.46 116.38 -28.29
N GLU A 239 38.78 115.64 -29.17
CA GLU A 239 39.07 115.67 -30.62
C GLU A 239 38.63 116.98 -31.31
N ARG A 240 37.62 117.67 -30.76
CA ARG A 240 37.07 118.92 -31.33
C ARG A 240 38.04 120.10 -31.28
N GLU A 241 38.96 120.14 -30.31
CA GLU A 241 40.06 121.13 -30.27
C GLU A 241 41.11 120.91 -31.38
N GLY A 242 41.22 119.68 -31.90
CA GLY A 242 42.13 119.34 -33.01
C GLY A 242 41.56 119.59 -34.42
N VAL A 243 40.29 119.96 -34.55
CA VAL A 243 39.61 120.15 -35.86
C VAL A 243 39.95 121.51 -36.49
N THR A 244 40.27 122.52 -35.69
CA THR A 244 40.58 123.89 -36.16
C THR A 244 41.89 123.98 -36.96
N VAL A 245 42.83 123.06 -36.75
CA VAL A 245 44.11 122.97 -37.49
C VAL A 245 43.95 122.20 -38.82
N ARG A 246 42.90 121.38 -38.96
CA ARG A 246 42.66 120.54 -40.14
C ARG A 246 41.93 121.24 -41.29
N ALA A 247 41.35 122.40 -41.04
CA ALA A 247 40.66 123.22 -42.05
C ALA A 247 41.60 123.84 -43.10
N GLU A 248 42.89 123.98 -42.80
CA GLU A 248 43.90 124.52 -43.75
C GLU A 248 44.44 123.44 -44.72
N LEU A 249 44.27 122.15 -44.40
CA LEU A 249 44.71 121.01 -45.24
C LEU A 249 43.64 120.52 -46.23
N ALA A 250 42.37 120.87 -46.02
CA ALA A 250 41.22 120.40 -46.82
C ALA A 250 41.14 120.99 -48.25
N ARG A 251 41.99 121.95 -48.62
CA ARG A 251 42.08 122.44 -50.01
C ARG A 251 42.91 121.55 -50.94
N LEU A 252 43.59 120.54 -50.41
CA LEU A 252 44.42 119.59 -51.18
C LEU A 252 43.67 118.27 -51.51
N ASP A 253 42.52 118.01 -50.87
CA ASP A 253 41.83 116.70 -50.83
C ASP A 253 40.68 116.52 -51.85
N GLU A 254 40.41 117.52 -52.69
CA GLU A 254 39.31 117.42 -53.67
C GLU A 254 39.70 116.57 -54.90
N THR A 255 40.99 116.28 -55.09
CA THR A 255 41.49 115.46 -56.20
C THR A 255 41.76 114.00 -55.83
N THR A 256 41.79 113.63 -54.54
CA THR A 256 42.02 112.25 -54.04
C THR A 256 40.74 111.46 -53.79
N ARG A 257 39.61 112.15 -53.62
CA ARG A 257 38.30 111.53 -53.31
C ARG A 257 37.70 110.74 -54.46
N ALA A 258 37.99 111.13 -55.70
CA ALA A 258 37.45 110.48 -56.90
C ALA A 258 38.10 109.12 -57.19
N ASP A 259 39.35 108.91 -56.79
CA ASP A 259 40.10 107.67 -57.04
C ASP A 259 39.81 106.59 -55.98
N LEU A 260 39.53 106.98 -54.72
CA LEU A 260 39.30 106.05 -53.60
C LEU A 260 37.94 105.31 -53.67
N ASP A 261 36.89 105.97 -54.18
CA ASP A 261 35.55 105.36 -54.30
C ASP A 261 35.53 104.21 -55.34
N ALA A 262 36.37 104.29 -56.37
CA ALA A 262 36.51 103.24 -57.37
C ALA A 262 37.25 101.99 -56.82
N GLU A 263 38.24 102.19 -55.95
CA GLU A 263 39.03 101.11 -55.35
C GLU A 263 38.26 100.34 -54.27
N VAL A 264 37.48 101.04 -53.44
CA VAL A 264 36.63 100.42 -52.40
C VAL A 264 35.51 99.58 -53.01
N GLY A 265 34.93 100.00 -54.13
CA GLY A 265 33.92 99.22 -54.86
C GLY A 265 34.47 97.90 -55.41
N ALA A 266 35.69 97.92 -55.94
CA ALA A 266 36.36 96.72 -56.45
C ALA A 266 36.71 95.72 -55.34
N ARG A 267 37.22 96.20 -54.19
CA ARG A 267 37.59 95.35 -53.05
C ARG A 267 36.42 94.68 -52.36
N ARG A 268 35.26 95.37 -52.27
CA ARG A 268 34.04 94.76 -51.71
C ARG A 268 33.51 93.63 -52.59
N ALA A 269 33.50 93.82 -53.91
CA ALA A 269 33.06 92.79 -54.85
C ALA A 269 34.02 91.58 -54.89
N GLU A 270 35.31 91.77 -54.59
CA GLU A 270 36.28 90.68 -54.43
C GLU A 270 36.04 89.89 -53.14
N LEU A 271 35.91 90.59 -52.00
CA LEU A 271 35.61 89.98 -50.69
C LEU A 271 34.29 89.19 -50.69
N ASP A 272 33.24 89.68 -51.34
CA ASP A 272 31.97 88.96 -51.43
C ASP A 272 32.11 87.64 -52.22
N ARG A 273 32.97 87.61 -53.25
CA ARG A 273 33.27 86.38 -53.99
C ARG A 273 34.08 85.40 -53.14
N GLU A 274 35.06 85.89 -52.40
CA GLU A 274 35.87 85.07 -51.48
C GLU A 274 35.02 84.47 -50.35
N ILE A 275 34.14 85.26 -49.73
CA ILE A 275 33.23 84.79 -48.68
C ILE A 275 32.25 83.74 -49.23
N THR A 276 31.73 83.96 -50.44
CA THR A 276 30.82 83.00 -51.07
C THR A 276 31.54 81.70 -51.41
N ALA A 277 32.78 81.77 -51.92
CA ALA A 277 33.60 80.60 -52.20
C ALA A 277 33.96 79.84 -50.92
N ALA A 278 34.41 80.53 -49.87
CA ALA A 278 34.74 79.92 -48.58
C ALA A 278 33.54 79.27 -47.89
N ARG A 279 32.33 79.84 -48.06
CA ARG A 279 31.09 79.23 -47.56
C ARG A 279 30.68 77.99 -48.34
N ALA A 280 30.90 77.97 -49.65
CA ALA A 280 30.65 76.79 -50.47
C ALA A 280 31.64 75.66 -50.12
N GLU A 281 32.93 75.97 -49.97
CA GLU A 281 33.96 75.03 -49.56
C GLU A 281 33.68 74.45 -48.16
N LEU A 282 33.32 75.29 -47.18
CA LEU A 282 32.94 74.83 -45.85
C LEU A 282 31.67 73.96 -45.86
N ALA A 283 30.69 74.26 -46.74
CA ALA A 283 29.49 73.45 -46.86
C ALA A 283 29.81 72.06 -47.45
N ASP A 284 30.71 72.00 -48.43
CA ASP A 284 31.19 70.75 -49.03
C ASP A 284 32.00 69.95 -48.01
N ASP A 285 32.87 70.58 -47.22
CA ASP A 285 33.64 69.93 -46.14
C ASP A 285 32.72 69.35 -45.05
N VAL A 286 31.70 70.10 -44.61
CA VAL A 286 30.73 69.62 -43.63
C VAL A 286 29.90 68.47 -44.19
N ALA A 287 29.53 68.51 -45.47
CA ALA A 287 28.84 67.41 -46.13
C ALA A 287 29.73 66.16 -46.25
N ALA A 288 31.01 66.33 -46.57
CA ALA A 288 31.98 65.25 -46.62
C ALA A 288 32.19 64.59 -45.25
N GLN A 289 32.38 65.39 -44.19
CA GLN A 289 32.55 64.91 -42.82
C GLN A 289 31.30 64.17 -42.30
N ARG A 290 30.10 64.64 -42.64
CA ARG A 290 28.86 63.92 -42.29
C ARG A 290 28.75 62.58 -43.00
N ALA A 291 29.07 62.53 -44.29
CA ALA A 291 29.04 61.29 -45.06
C ALA A 291 30.11 60.28 -44.58
N GLU A 292 31.27 60.76 -44.12
CA GLU A 292 32.29 59.93 -43.48
C GLU A 292 31.80 59.36 -42.14
N LEU A 293 31.26 60.21 -41.26
CA LEU A 293 30.72 59.79 -39.97
C LEU A 293 29.57 58.79 -40.10
N GLU A 294 28.67 58.96 -41.10
CA GLU A 294 27.60 58.00 -41.38
C GLU A 294 28.16 56.63 -41.80
N ARG A 295 29.25 56.58 -42.57
CA ARG A 295 29.92 55.33 -42.94
C ARG A 295 30.57 54.67 -41.73
N ASP A 296 31.25 55.44 -40.88
CA ASP A 296 31.91 54.91 -39.69
C ASP A 296 30.90 54.35 -38.68
N VAL A 297 29.77 55.05 -38.47
CA VAL A 297 28.69 54.56 -37.60
C VAL A 297 28.05 53.29 -38.19
N ALA A 298 27.89 53.21 -39.52
CA ALA A 298 27.38 52.00 -40.16
C ALA A 298 28.36 50.82 -40.03
N ALA A 299 29.67 51.06 -40.19
CA ALA A 299 30.72 50.05 -40.01
C ALA A 299 30.76 49.53 -38.57
N ALA A 300 30.77 50.42 -37.56
CA ALA A 300 30.77 50.05 -36.16
C ALA A 300 29.52 49.24 -35.75
N ARG A 301 28.35 49.58 -36.31
CA ARG A 301 27.11 48.79 -36.10
C ARG A 301 27.18 47.39 -36.71
N ALA A 302 27.82 47.25 -37.87
CA ALA A 302 28.00 45.96 -38.52
C ALA A 302 28.99 45.07 -37.75
N GLU A 303 30.09 45.62 -37.25
CA GLU A 303 31.05 44.92 -36.40
C GLU A 303 30.40 44.46 -35.09
N LEU A 304 29.67 45.35 -34.39
CA LEU A 304 28.96 44.98 -33.16
C LEU A 304 27.90 43.90 -33.40
N ALA A 305 27.18 43.95 -34.52
CA ALA A 305 26.21 42.91 -34.89
C ALA A 305 26.90 41.56 -35.15
N HIS A 306 28.10 41.57 -35.72
CA HIS A 306 28.90 40.36 -35.93
C HIS A 306 29.38 39.76 -34.59
N GLU A 307 29.94 40.58 -33.69
CA GLU A 307 30.37 40.14 -32.36
C GLU A 307 29.21 39.58 -31.52
N VAL A 308 28.03 40.21 -31.57
CA VAL A 308 26.82 39.71 -30.89
C VAL A 308 26.36 38.38 -31.48
N ALA A 309 26.49 38.18 -32.80
CA ALA A 309 26.15 36.90 -33.43
C ALA A 309 27.15 35.79 -33.05
N GLU A 310 28.44 36.12 -33.00
CA GLU A 310 29.51 35.20 -32.60
C GLU A 310 29.38 34.77 -31.14
N THR A 311 29.18 35.72 -30.22
CA THR A 311 28.98 35.43 -28.79
C THR A 311 27.74 34.57 -28.55
N ARG A 312 26.63 34.83 -29.27
CA ARG A 312 25.43 33.97 -29.21
C ARG A 312 25.69 32.55 -29.72
N ALA A 313 26.47 32.41 -30.79
CA ALA A 313 26.81 31.10 -31.34
C ALA A 313 27.73 30.30 -30.40
N LEU A 314 28.67 30.96 -29.73
CA LEU A 314 29.52 30.35 -28.70
C LEU A 314 28.68 29.92 -27.49
N LEU A 315 27.84 30.80 -26.97
CA LEU A 315 26.96 30.48 -25.83
C LEU A 315 26.00 29.32 -26.14
N ALA A 316 25.47 29.24 -27.35
CA ALA A 316 24.63 28.12 -27.77
C ALA A 316 25.39 26.78 -27.75
N ARG A 317 26.65 26.78 -28.20
CA ARG A 317 27.52 25.58 -28.14
C ARG A 317 27.84 25.19 -26.71
N ASP A 318 28.11 26.14 -25.83
CA ASP A 318 28.39 25.86 -24.42
C ASP A 318 27.15 25.29 -23.71
N VAL A 319 25.96 25.79 -24.03
CA VAL A 319 24.69 25.23 -23.52
C VAL A 319 24.44 23.81 -24.04
N ASP A 320 24.74 23.54 -25.31
CA ASP A 320 24.58 22.19 -25.87
C ASP A 320 25.62 21.21 -25.32
N ALA A 321 26.86 21.66 -25.09
CA ALA A 321 27.92 20.87 -24.47
C ALA A 321 27.57 20.52 -23.00
N THR A 322 27.15 21.50 -22.20
CA THR A 322 26.73 21.26 -20.81
C THR A 322 25.52 20.33 -20.70
N ARG A 323 24.59 20.37 -21.67
CA ARG A 323 23.48 19.42 -21.75
C ARG A 323 23.93 17.99 -22.08
N ALA A 324 24.91 17.84 -22.97
CA ALA A 324 25.47 16.53 -23.29
C ALA A 324 26.20 15.94 -22.08
N ASP A 325 27.07 16.73 -21.43
CA ASP A 325 27.80 16.32 -20.23
C ASP A 325 26.85 15.89 -19.10
N LEU A 326 25.77 16.65 -18.86
CA LEU A 326 24.77 16.32 -17.85
C LEU A 326 23.99 15.03 -18.19
N THR A 327 23.76 14.76 -19.48
CA THR A 327 23.10 13.53 -19.92
C THR A 327 23.99 12.32 -19.65
N ASP A 328 25.29 12.43 -19.96
CA ASP A 328 26.27 11.39 -19.70
C ASP A 328 26.47 11.13 -18.19
N GLU A 329 26.46 12.18 -17.36
CA GLU A 329 26.54 12.05 -15.90
C GLU A 329 25.29 11.35 -15.32
N VAL A 330 24.10 11.66 -15.83
CA VAL A 330 22.85 10.97 -15.45
C VAL A 330 22.87 9.49 -15.86
N GLU A 331 23.38 9.15 -17.04
CA GLU A 331 23.54 7.75 -17.44
C GLU A 331 24.58 7.03 -16.59
N SER A 332 25.71 7.67 -16.28
CA SER A 332 26.77 7.10 -15.44
C SER A 332 26.27 6.79 -14.03
N THR A 333 25.62 7.77 -13.38
CA THR A 333 25.05 7.61 -12.04
C THR A 333 23.96 6.54 -12.00
N ARG A 334 23.15 6.42 -13.06
CA ARG A 334 22.16 5.35 -13.18
C ARG A 334 22.82 3.97 -13.25
N VAL A 335 23.86 3.81 -14.06
CA VAL A 335 24.60 2.54 -14.18
C VAL A 335 25.29 2.16 -12.88
N GLU A 336 25.82 3.15 -12.15
CA GLU A 336 26.40 2.96 -10.81
C GLU A 336 25.35 2.49 -9.80
N LEU A 337 24.19 3.16 -9.73
CA LEU A 337 23.07 2.76 -8.87
C LEU A 337 22.56 1.35 -9.19
N GLU A 338 22.44 0.99 -10.47
CA GLU A 338 22.05 -0.36 -10.88
C GLU A 338 23.06 -1.42 -10.42
N ARG A 339 24.37 -1.11 -10.44
CA ARG A 339 25.42 -1.98 -9.91
C ARG A 339 25.41 -2.09 -8.39
N GLU A 340 25.19 -0.99 -7.67
CA GLU A 340 25.07 -0.99 -6.21
C GLU A 340 23.87 -1.82 -5.75
N ILE A 341 22.72 -1.68 -6.42
CA ILE A 341 21.52 -2.48 -6.13
C ILE A 341 21.78 -3.97 -6.39
N ALA A 342 22.46 -4.32 -7.49
CA ALA A 342 22.83 -5.70 -7.78
C ALA A 342 23.77 -6.26 -6.70
N THR A 343 24.80 -5.51 -6.33
CA THR A 343 25.77 -5.89 -5.28
C THR A 343 25.08 -6.06 -3.93
N GLY A 344 24.14 -5.16 -3.58
CA GLY A 344 23.35 -5.26 -2.35
C GLY A 344 22.45 -6.49 -2.32
N ARG A 345 21.83 -6.85 -3.44
CA ARG A 345 21.01 -8.07 -3.57
C ARG A 345 21.85 -9.33 -3.39
N ASP A 346 23.02 -9.40 -4.02
CA ASP A 346 23.92 -10.55 -3.90
C ASP A 346 24.46 -10.68 -2.47
N ARG A 347 24.78 -9.56 -1.82
CA ARG A 347 25.18 -9.54 -0.40
C ARG A 347 24.08 -10.05 0.52
N LEU A 348 22.85 -9.56 0.37
CA LEU A 348 21.70 -10.02 1.16
C LEU A 348 21.40 -11.50 0.92
N ALA A 349 21.52 -11.99 -0.32
CA ALA A 349 21.35 -13.40 -0.63
C ALA A 349 22.42 -14.26 0.07
N ALA A 350 23.67 -13.80 0.11
CA ALA A 350 24.74 -14.47 0.85
C ALA A 350 24.51 -14.46 2.37
N GLU A 351 24.08 -13.33 2.94
CA GLU A 351 23.74 -13.21 4.36
C GLU A 351 22.57 -14.14 4.75
N ILE A 352 21.53 -14.24 3.92
CA ILE A 352 20.40 -15.16 4.15
C ILE A 352 20.87 -16.62 4.07
N ALA A 353 21.74 -16.96 3.12
CA ALA A 353 22.29 -18.31 2.99
C ALA A 353 23.16 -18.67 4.21
N GLN A 354 23.98 -17.73 4.68
CA GLN A 354 24.80 -17.89 5.87
C GLN A 354 23.95 -18.06 7.13
N ALA A 355 22.94 -17.20 7.35
CA ALA A 355 22.03 -17.30 8.49
C ALA A 355 21.26 -18.63 8.50
N ARG A 356 20.88 -19.16 7.33
CA ARG A 356 20.26 -20.49 7.22
C ARG A 356 21.23 -21.61 7.59
N ALA A 357 22.48 -21.54 7.13
CA ALA A 357 23.51 -22.53 7.47
C ALA A 357 23.89 -22.49 8.95
N GLU A 358 23.95 -21.29 9.55
CA GLU A 358 24.18 -21.10 10.98
C GLU A 358 23.01 -21.65 11.80
N LEU A 359 21.76 -21.38 11.42
CA LEU A 359 20.58 -21.94 12.07
C LEU A 359 20.53 -23.47 11.96
N GLU A 360 20.87 -24.03 10.80
CA GLU A 360 20.91 -25.48 10.59
C GLU A 360 22.00 -26.14 11.45
N LYS A 361 23.16 -25.47 11.59
CA LYS A 361 24.22 -25.87 12.50
C LYS A 361 23.78 -25.76 13.96
N GLU A 362 23.15 -24.67 14.38
CA GLU A 362 22.65 -24.49 15.75
C GLU A 362 21.59 -25.53 16.12
N VAL A 363 20.68 -25.84 15.20
CA VAL A 363 19.69 -26.92 15.39
C VAL A 363 20.37 -28.29 15.46
N GLY A 364 21.40 -28.51 14.64
CA GLY A 364 22.24 -29.71 14.71
C GLY A 364 22.99 -29.83 16.04
N ASP A 365 23.63 -28.75 16.47
CA ASP A 365 24.38 -28.65 17.72
C ASP A 365 23.45 -28.83 18.92
N ALA A 366 22.27 -28.19 18.94
CA ALA A 366 21.24 -28.36 19.96
C ALA A 366 20.71 -29.80 20.03
N ARG A 367 20.52 -30.47 18.88
CA ARG A 367 20.16 -31.90 18.85
C ARG A 367 21.27 -32.77 19.43
N THR A 368 22.53 -32.52 19.04
CA THR A 368 23.66 -33.27 19.61
C THR A 368 23.84 -33.00 21.10
N GLU A 369 23.57 -31.78 21.55
CA GLU A 369 23.64 -31.42 22.97
C GLU A 369 22.52 -32.05 23.77
N LEU A 370 21.30 -32.10 23.23
CA LEU A 370 20.20 -32.82 23.85
C LEU A 370 20.49 -34.33 23.94
N ASP A 371 21.09 -34.92 22.92
CA ASP A 371 21.56 -36.31 22.95
C ASP A 371 22.68 -36.53 23.99
N ARG A 372 23.62 -35.59 24.09
CA ARG A 372 24.67 -35.60 25.11
C ARG A 372 24.09 -35.41 26.51
N GLU A 373 23.10 -34.55 26.69
CA GLU A 373 22.44 -34.31 27.97
C GLU A 373 21.60 -35.54 28.37
N THR A 374 20.91 -36.17 27.42
CA THR A 374 20.17 -37.41 27.66
C THR A 374 21.11 -38.56 28.03
N ARG A 375 22.28 -38.65 27.38
CA ARG A 375 23.33 -39.61 27.75
C ARG A 375 23.96 -39.26 29.09
N ARG A 376 24.29 -37.99 29.35
CA ARG A 376 24.78 -37.52 30.66
C ARG A 376 23.79 -37.83 31.75
N ARG A 377 22.49 -37.62 31.56
CA ARG A 377 21.46 -37.96 32.55
C ARG A 377 21.39 -39.46 32.82
N ARG A 378 21.59 -40.30 31.78
CA ARG A 378 21.72 -41.76 31.96
C ARG A 378 23.00 -42.12 32.70
N ASP A 379 24.14 -41.59 32.27
CA ASP A 379 25.44 -41.82 32.89
C ASP A 379 25.50 -41.25 34.32
N GLU A 380 24.81 -40.14 34.61
CA GLU A 380 24.65 -39.53 35.94
C GLU A 380 23.73 -40.36 36.82
N LEU A 381 22.72 -41.02 36.27
CA LEU A 381 21.88 -41.96 37.01
C LEU A 381 22.68 -43.24 37.34
N ASP A 382 23.44 -43.77 36.37
CA ASP A 382 24.32 -44.92 36.57
C ASP A 382 25.46 -44.58 37.54
N LEU A 383 26.02 -43.37 37.42
CA LEU A 383 27.03 -42.83 38.32
C LEU A 383 26.43 -42.52 39.69
N ALA A 384 25.18 -42.06 39.81
CA ALA A 384 24.53 -41.87 41.10
C ALA A 384 24.26 -43.21 41.79
N GLU A 385 23.96 -44.27 41.04
CA GLU A 385 23.84 -45.62 41.57
C GLU A 385 25.20 -46.14 42.09
N THR A 386 26.27 -45.99 41.30
CA THR A 386 27.63 -46.38 41.73
C THR A 386 28.19 -45.50 42.83
N THR A 387 27.95 -44.19 42.78
CA THR A 387 28.38 -43.22 43.80
C THR A 387 27.57 -43.40 45.07
N SER A 388 26.30 -43.81 45.03
CA SER A 388 25.57 -44.19 46.25
C SER A 388 26.19 -45.44 46.90
N ARG A 389 26.57 -46.45 46.10
CA ARG A 389 27.33 -47.62 46.58
C ARG A 389 28.71 -47.24 47.13
N GLU A 390 29.44 -46.36 46.46
CA GLU A 390 30.77 -45.90 46.88
C GLU A 390 30.71 -44.91 48.04
N ARG A 391 29.68 -44.08 48.16
CA ARG A 391 29.49 -43.12 49.26
C ARG A 391 29.17 -43.85 50.57
N ILE A 392 28.46 -44.98 50.49
CA ILE A 392 28.35 -45.92 51.62
C ILE A 392 29.73 -46.45 52.02
N ALA A 393 30.60 -46.80 51.05
CA ALA A 393 31.96 -47.24 51.33
C ALA A 393 32.90 -46.11 51.81
N ARG A 394 32.76 -44.90 51.29
CA ARG A 394 33.62 -43.75 51.56
C ARG A 394 33.28 -43.06 52.87
N ILE A 395 31.99 -42.97 53.26
CA ILE A 395 31.61 -42.54 54.62
C ILE A 395 32.26 -43.44 55.68
N THR A 396 32.54 -44.70 55.35
CA THR A 396 33.26 -45.62 56.25
C THR A 396 34.75 -45.24 56.41
N VAL A 397 35.39 -44.69 55.36
CA VAL A 397 36.81 -44.28 55.35
C VAL A 397 37.01 -42.81 55.78
N GLU A 398 36.06 -41.93 55.51
CA GLU A 398 36.16 -40.48 55.79
C GLU A 398 36.00 -40.16 57.28
N THR A 399 35.32 -41.02 58.05
CA THR A 399 35.41 -41.00 59.51
C THR A 399 36.83 -41.25 60.03
N ASP A 400 37.65 -42.02 59.31
CA ASP A 400 39.04 -42.32 59.71
C ASP A 400 40.01 -41.18 59.35
N GLU A 401 39.85 -40.52 58.19
CA GLU A 401 40.78 -39.47 57.74
C GLU A 401 40.49 -38.07 58.30
N ARG A 402 39.24 -37.76 58.70
CA ARG A 402 38.89 -36.47 59.30
C ARG A 402 39.61 -36.22 60.63
N LEU A 403 40.05 -37.29 61.30
CA LEU A 403 40.91 -37.21 62.49
C LEU A 403 42.35 -36.75 62.18
N THR A 404 42.80 -36.80 60.91
CA THR A 404 44.22 -36.61 60.56
C THR A 404 44.56 -35.21 60.05
N ARG A 405 43.63 -34.47 59.43
CA ARG A 405 43.94 -33.19 58.73
C ARG A 405 43.76 -31.91 59.53
N GLU A 406 43.01 -31.93 60.63
CA GLU A 406 42.93 -30.75 61.49
C GLU A 406 44.30 -30.35 62.09
N SER A 407 45.33 -31.21 62.02
CA SER A 407 46.67 -30.91 62.51
C SER A 407 47.60 -30.13 61.58
N GLU A 408 47.33 -30.04 60.25
CA GLU A 408 48.33 -29.52 59.28
C GLU A 408 48.05 -28.09 58.77
N ALA A 409 46.79 -27.66 58.66
CA ALA A 409 46.41 -26.41 57.98
C ALA A 409 46.71 -25.09 58.73
N GLN A 410 47.30 -25.17 59.93
CA GLN A 410 47.65 -23.99 60.72
C GLN A 410 49.04 -23.44 60.37
N ALA A 411 49.87 -24.18 59.61
CA ALA A 411 51.27 -23.84 59.36
C ALA A 411 51.53 -22.84 58.21
N ASP A 412 50.72 -22.84 57.13
CA ASP A 412 51.07 -22.12 55.88
C ASP A 412 50.67 -20.63 55.82
N ARG A 413 49.84 -20.15 56.74
CA ARG A 413 49.27 -18.79 56.65
C ARG A 413 50.27 -17.65 56.88
N LEU A 414 51.47 -17.94 57.39
CA LEU A 414 52.46 -16.94 57.80
C LEU A 414 53.43 -16.49 56.69
N ALA A 415 53.39 -17.09 55.48
CA ALA A 415 54.44 -16.89 54.47
C ALA A 415 54.19 -15.79 53.40
N ARG A 416 53.02 -15.14 53.37
CA ARG A 416 52.58 -14.30 52.21
C ARG A 416 52.71 -12.78 52.38
N GLU A 417 53.14 -12.25 53.52
CA GLU A 417 53.08 -10.80 53.82
C GLU A 417 54.30 -9.97 53.35
N ASP A 418 55.36 -10.58 52.78
CA ASP A 418 56.66 -9.91 52.53
C ASP A 418 56.87 -9.33 51.11
N ALA A 419 55.98 -9.56 50.14
CA ALA A 419 56.27 -9.29 48.73
C ALA A 419 55.95 -7.85 48.23
N ASP A 420 55.06 -7.10 48.87
CA ASP A 420 54.38 -5.96 48.21
C ASP A 420 55.07 -4.57 48.32
N ARG A 421 56.24 -4.41 48.97
CA ARG A 421 56.85 -3.08 49.27
C ARG A 421 57.88 -2.54 48.28
N ARG A 422 58.10 -3.16 47.11
CA ARG A 422 59.20 -2.79 46.19
C ARG A 422 58.82 -2.00 44.93
N ALA A 423 57.54 -1.71 44.69
CA ALA A 423 57.06 -1.15 43.41
C ALA A 423 56.89 0.39 43.36
N GLU A 424 56.99 1.13 44.47
CA GLU A 424 56.52 2.53 44.53
C GLU A 424 57.55 3.65 44.20
N LEU A 425 58.83 3.36 43.92
CA LEU A 425 59.90 4.40 43.88
C LEU A 425 60.38 4.86 42.48
N ALA A 426 59.71 4.52 41.37
CA ALA A 426 60.26 4.71 40.02
C ALA A 426 59.72 5.91 39.21
N THR A 427 58.74 6.68 39.70
CA THR A 427 57.91 7.53 38.82
C THR A 427 58.12 9.06 38.95
N GLU A 428 59.05 9.55 39.77
CA GLU A 428 59.10 10.97 40.20
C GLU A 428 60.12 11.90 39.49
N ILE A 429 60.85 11.47 38.45
CA ILE A 429 62.02 12.23 37.93
C ILE A 429 61.81 13.02 36.63
N GLU A 430 60.75 12.80 35.84
CA GLU A 430 60.68 13.32 34.45
C GLU A 430 59.89 14.63 34.23
N GLN A 431 59.18 15.18 35.22
CA GLN A 431 58.22 16.26 34.96
C GLN A 431 58.72 17.71 35.20
N ALA A 432 60.02 17.95 35.47
CA ALA A 432 60.53 19.27 35.88
C ALA A 432 61.40 20.02 34.85
N ARG A 433 61.28 19.77 33.53
CA ARG A 433 62.17 20.36 32.51
C ARG A 433 61.52 21.15 31.36
N ALA A 434 60.21 21.39 31.36
CA ALA A 434 59.51 21.96 30.21
C ALA A 434 59.03 23.43 30.35
N GLU A 435 59.34 24.14 31.45
CA GLU A 435 58.66 25.41 31.82
C GLU A 435 59.45 26.73 31.67
N LEU A 436 60.55 26.86 30.90
CA LEU A 436 61.34 28.13 30.94
C LEU A 436 62.07 28.58 29.65
N ALA A 437 61.39 28.77 28.51
CA ALA A 437 62.10 29.24 27.30
C ALA A 437 61.31 30.02 26.22
N ALA A 438 60.27 30.81 26.52
CA ALA A 438 59.57 31.54 25.45
C ALA A 438 58.94 32.89 25.82
N GLU A 439 59.62 33.72 26.62
CA GLU A 439 59.14 35.05 27.04
C GLU A 439 60.21 36.15 26.86
N THR A 440 60.61 36.54 25.64
CA THR A 440 61.52 37.71 25.40
C THR A 440 61.54 38.29 23.96
N VAL A 441 60.42 38.76 23.37
CA VAL A 441 60.48 39.57 22.11
C VAL A 441 59.46 40.72 22.04
N GLU A 442 59.20 41.40 23.15
CA GLU A 442 58.26 42.53 23.21
C GLU A 442 58.91 43.91 23.47
N ALA A 443 60.05 44.28 22.86
CA ALA A 443 60.65 45.59 23.20
C ALA A 443 61.63 46.23 22.21
N ARG A 444 61.31 46.42 20.91
CA ARG A 444 62.14 47.28 20.03
C ARG A 444 61.39 47.96 18.87
N ALA A 445 60.76 49.10 19.15
CA ALA A 445 60.79 50.31 18.28
C ALA A 445 59.44 51.04 18.24
N ALA A 446 59.08 51.61 19.39
CA ALA A 446 58.45 52.92 19.41
C ALA A 446 59.56 54.00 19.38
N LEU A 447 59.25 55.15 18.76
CA LEU A 447 59.99 56.42 18.66
C LEU A 447 61.09 56.57 17.59
N ALA A 448 60.70 57.27 16.51
CA ALA A 448 61.49 58.29 15.80
C ALA A 448 60.51 59.14 14.97
N ASP A 449 59.73 60.01 15.62
CA ASP A 449 60.00 61.45 15.81
C ASP A 449 59.83 62.31 14.54
N GLU A 450 58.70 63.03 14.50
CA GLU A 450 58.71 64.45 14.86
C GLU A 450 59.92 65.27 14.37
N THR A 451 60.07 65.45 13.06
CA THR A 451 61.03 66.41 12.48
C THR A 451 60.59 67.06 11.16
N GLU A 452 59.29 67.40 10.98
CA GLU A 452 58.93 68.30 9.87
C GLU A 452 57.72 69.21 10.12
N ALA A 453 57.43 69.52 11.39
CA ALA A 453 56.45 70.53 11.79
C ALA A 453 57.01 71.97 11.89
N GLN A 454 58.22 72.24 11.38
CA GLN A 454 58.86 73.57 11.53
C GLN A 454 59.61 74.06 10.28
N ARG A 455 59.01 73.95 9.10
CA ARG A 455 59.49 74.67 7.92
C ARG A 455 58.44 75.55 7.24
N ALA A 456 58.15 76.64 7.95
CA ALA A 456 57.94 77.95 7.34
C ALA A 456 56.59 78.10 6.61
N ARG A 457 55.52 78.62 7.22
CA ARG A 457 55.42 79.78 8.13
C ARG A 457 55.98 81.12 7.61
N LEU A 458 56.56 81.21 6.40
CA LEU A 458 57.06 82.47 5.83
C LEU A 458 56.91 82.54 4.30
N ALA A 459 55.69 82.61 3.79
CA ALA A 459 55.41 82.91 2.36
C ALA A 459 54.03 83.56 2.16
N ALA A 460 53.67 84.54 3.01
CA ALA A 460 52.26 84.91 3.24
C ALA A 460 51.81 86.35 2.91
N ASP A 461 52.61 87.25 2.32
CA ASP A 461 52.23 88.69 2.34
C ASP A 461 52.19 89.48 1.01
N ASP A 462 52.31 88.89 -0.18
CA ASP A 462 52.15 89.63 -1.46
C ASP A 462 50.85 89.29 -2.23
N VAL A 463 50.09 88.30 -1.75
CA VAL A 463 48.84 87.80 -2.37
C VAL A 463 47.61 88.68 -2.02
N ARG A 464 47.72 89.55 -0.99
CA ARG A 464 46.56 90.07 -0.25
C ARG A 464 45.71 91.16 -0.91
N VAL A 465 46.16 91.84 -1.96
CA VAL A 465 45.44 93.02 -2.51
C VAL A 465 44.86 92.79 -3.90
N ARG A 466 45.49 91.95 -4.75
CA ARG A 466 44.82 91.43 -5.96
C ARG A 466 43.77 90.37 -5.64
N ALA A 467 44.01 89.58 -4.59
CA ALA A 467 43.01 88.69 -4.02
C ALA A 467 41.79 89.43 -3.46
N GLY A 468 41.81 90.75 -3.22
CA GLY A 468 40.66 91.47 -2.66
C GLY A 468 39.52 91.70 -3.67
N LEU A 469 39.85 92.09 -4.91
CA LEU A 469 38.88 92.39 -5.97
C LEU A 469 38.50 91.15 -6.80
N GLU A 470 39.44 90.21 -6.97
CA GLU A 470 39.08 88.83 -7.35
C GLU A 470 38.23 88.19 -6.26
N ALA A 471 38.54 88.35 -4.96
CA ALA A 471 37.67 87.83 -3.91
C ALA A 471 36.31 88.52 -3.85
N ASP A 472 36.12 89.77 -4.27
CA ASP A 472 34.77 90.39 -4.27
C ASP A 472 33.90 89.89 -5.43
N ARG A 473 34.48 89.68 -6.63
CA ARG A 473 33.80 89.03 -7.75
C ARG A 473 33.61 87.53 -7.50
N GLU A 474 34.62 86.86 -6.96
CA GLU A 474 34.53 85.48 -6.51
C GLU A 474 33.59 85.36 -5.32
N ARG A 475 33.45 86.35 -4.41
CA ARG A 475 32.42 86.38 -3.36
C ARG A 475 31.04 86.51 -3.96
N ALA A 476 30.78 87.45 -4.85
CA ALA A 476 29.46 87.57 -5.47
C ALA A 476 29.08 86.35 -6.32
N VAL A 477 30.03 85.77 -7.07
CA VAL A 477 29.83 84.51 -7.79
C VAL A 477 29.76 83.31 -6.84
N ALA A 478 30.50 83.31 -5.73
CA ALA A 478 30.46 82.26 -4.71
C ALA A 478 29.21 82.36 -3.86
N ASP A 479 28.63 83.53 -3.64
CA ASP A 479 27.40 83.76 -2.90
C ASP A 479 26.21 83.35 -3.78
N LEU A 480 26.18 83.74 -5.06
CA LEU A 480 25.16 83.25 -6.00
C LEU A 480 25.29 81.73 -6.26
N ARG A 481 26.51 81.20 -6.34
CA ARG A 481 26.75 79.74 -6.37
C ARG A 481 26.33 79.10 -5.07
N ARG A 482 26.61 79.71 -3.91
CA ARG A 482 26.20 79.20 -2.61
C ARG A 482 24.69 79.17 -2.48
N ASP A 483 23.97 80.18 -2.96
CA ASP A 483 22.51 80.22 -2.93
C ASP A 483 21.91 79.18 -3.89
N VAL A 484 22.49 79.00 -5.09
CA VAL A 484 22.09 77.92 -6.02
C VAL A 484 22.45 76.54 -5.47
N ASP A 485 23.63 76.37 -4.88
CA ASP A 485 24.10 75.11 -4.32
C ASP A 485 23.37 74.78 -3.02
N GLN A 486 22.96 75.78 -2.23
CA GLN A 486 22.14 75.63 -1.03
C GLN A 486 20.68 75.33 -1.40
N GLY A 487 20.11 76.02 -2.40
CA GLY A 487 18.79 75.66 -2.94
C GLY A 487 18.77 74.27 -3.57
N ARG A 488 19.85 73.85 -4.24
CA ARG A 488 20.03 72.47 -4.71
C ARG A 488 20.14 71.48 -3.57
N ALA A 489 20.95 71.77 -2.55
CA ALA A 489 21.12 70.90 -1.40
C ALA A 489 19.81 70.75 -0.60
N ASP A 490 19.06 71.83 -0.40
CA ASP A 490 17.77 71.82 0.29
C ASP A 490 16.72 71.05 -0.51
N LEU A 491 16.66 71.23 -1.83
CA LEU A 491 15.78 70.45 -2.72
C LEU A 491 16.18 68.97 -2.77
N GLU A 492 17.47 68.67 -2.78
CA GLU A 492 18.00 67.30 -2.78
C GLU A 492 17.66 66.60 -1.46
N VAL A 493 17.71 67.31 -0.33
CA VAL A 493 17.23 66.81 0.97
C VAL A 493 15.72 66.59 0.98
N GLU A 494 14.90 67.47 0.41
CA GLU A 494 13.45 67.27 0.32
C GLU A 494 13.07 66.10 -0.60
N LEU A 495 13.76 65.95 -1.73
CA LEU A 495 13.59 64.82 -2.66
C LEU A 495 14.03 63.51 -2.02
N LEU A 496 15.14 63.50 -1.28
CA LEU A 496 15.57 62.33 -0.50
C LEU A 496 14.55 61.98 0.57
N ALA A 497 14.07 62.95 1.34
CA ALA A 497 13.08 62.71 2.39
C ALA A 497 11.76 62.16 1.83
N ARG A 498 11.25 62.71 0.72
CA ARG A 498 10.03 62.20 0.07
C ARG A 498 10.23 60.85 -0.60
N ARG A 499 11.42 60.60 -1.16
CA ARG A 499 11.79 59.29 -1.70
C ARG A 499 11.83 58.25 -0.58
N ASP A 500 12.46 58.56 0.54
CA ASP A 500 12.53 57.67 1.70
C ASP A 500 11.12 57.40 2.26
N GLU A 501 10.26 58.41 2.33
CA GLU A 501 8.86 58.25 2.76
C GLU A 501 8.05 57.36 1.80
N ALA A 502 8.18 57.57 0.49
CA ALA A 502 7.54 56.73 -0.52
C ALA A 502 8.09 55.29 -0.52
N GLU A 503 9.40 55.11 -0.35
CA GLU A 503 10.05 53.80 -0.23
C GLU A 503 9.56 53.06 1.02
N VAL A 504 9.38 53.75 2.15
CA VAL A 504 8.79 53.19 3.38
C VAL A 504 7.34 52.78 3.15
N GLU A 505 6.52 53.63 2.53
CA GLU A 505 5.11 53.33 2.28
C GLU A 505 4.94 52.14 1.31
N LEU A 506 5.72 52.08 0.24
CA LEU A 506 5.77 50.93 -0.67
C LEU A 506 6.20 49.66 0.04
N THR A 507 7.21 49.75 0.90
CA THR A 507 7.68 48.60 1.68
C THR A 507 6.60 48.10 2.62
N GLN A 508 5.86 48.99 3.29
CA GLN A 508 4.74 48.62 4.15
C GLN A 508 3.58 48.00 3.37
N ARG A 509 3.18 48.59 2.24
CA ARG A 509 2.13 48.04 1.37
C ARG A 509 2.54 46.67 0.81
N HIS A 510 3.81 46.51 0.42
CA HIS A 510 4.34 45.23 -0.03
C HIS A 510 4.34 44.20 1.10
N GLN A 511 4.77 44.55 2.30
CA GLN A 511 4.73 43.67 3.47
C GLN A 511 3.30 43.24 3.82
N HIS A 512 2.34 44.17 3.75
CA HIS A 512 0.92 43.86 3.98
C HIS A 512 0.38 42.89 2.92
N ALA A 513 0.63 43.15 1.63
CA ALA A 513 0.23 42.25 0.56
C ALA A 513 0.89 40.86 0.69
N VAL A 514 2.16 40.80 1.07
CA VAL A 514 2.85 39.53 1.35
C VAL A 514 2.20 38.80 2.51
N ALA A 515 1.91 39.47 3.63
CA ALA A 515 1.25 38.87 4.78
C ALA A 515 -0.14 38.30 4.42
N GLU A 516 -0.95 39.06 3.69
CA GLU A 516 -2.27 38.62 3.24
C GLU A 516 -2.18 37.42 2.28
N THR A 517 -1.23 37.42 1.35
CA THR A 517 -0.99 36.24 0.49
C THR A 517 -0.49 35.03 1.27
N GLN A 518 0.31 35.24 2.31
CA GLN A 518 0.81 34.17 3.18
C GLN A 518 -0.34 33.53 3.97
N GLU A 519 -1.23 34.34 4.55
CA GLU A 519 -2.42 33.83 5.26
C GLU A 519 -3.32 32.98 4.35
N LEU A 520 -3.53 33.41 3.11
CA LEU A 520 -4.33 32.66 2.13
C LEU A 520 -3.64 31.35 1.71
N LEU A 521 -2.31 31.36 1.55
CA LEU A 521 -1.54 30.15 1.25
C LEU A 521 -1.55 29.17 2.43
N ASP A 522 -1.44 29.67 3.66
CA ASP A 522 -1.48 28.86 4.88
C ASP A 522 -2.87 28.22 5.06
N ALA A 523 -3.96 28.96 4.80
CA ALA A 523 -5.32 28.43 4.83
C ALA A 523 -5.54 27.33 3.76
N ALA A 524 -5.04 27.53 2.53
CA ALA A 524 -5.10 26.52 1.49
C ALA A 524 -4.27 25.26 1.83
N ALA A 525 -3.11 25.44 2.47
CA ALA A 525 -2.27 24.34 2.94
C ALA A 525 -2.96 23.55 4.07
N GLU A 526 -3.65 24.23 4.99
CA GLU A 526 -4.42 23.60 6.06
C GLU A 526 -5.59 22.76 5.49
N GLN A 527 -6.34 23.30 4.53
CA GLN A 527 -7.42 22.56 3.86
C GLN A 527 -6.90 21.32 3.12
N LEU A 528 -5.75 21.42 2.45
CA LEU A 528 -5.12 20.27 1.79
C LEU A 528 -4.64 19.23 2.80
N ALA A 529 -4.09 19.66 3.94
CA ALA A 529 -3.67 18.77 5.01
C ALA A 529 -4.86 18.06 5.65
N GLU A 530 -5.98 18.76 5.88
CA GLU A 530 -7.22 18.18 6.38
C GLU A 530 -7.82 17.17 5.39
N ALA A 531 -7.88 17.51 4.11
CA ALA A 531 -8.34 16.59 3.05
C ALA A 531 -7.47 15.33 2.99
N THR A 532 -6.15 15.48 3.15
CA THR A 532 -5.21 14.36 3.18
C THR A 532 -5.44 13.49 4.42
N ARG A 533 -5.62 14.09 5.61
CA ARG A 533 -5.94 13.34 6.84
C ARG A 533 -7.23 12.55 6.67
N ARG A 534 -8.32 13.18 6.22
CA ARG A 534 -9.59 12.50 5.94
C ARG A 534 -9.43 11.36 4.95
N ALA A 535 -8.71 11.57 3.84
CA ALA A 535 -8.46 10.51 2.86
C ALA A 535 -7.68 9.33 3.44
N THR A 536 -6.71 9.58 4.35
CA THR A 536 -6.01 8.49 5.05
C THR A 536 -6.88 7.77 6.07
N GLU A 537 -7.79 8.48 6.73
CA GLU A 537 -8.72 7.90 7.70
C GLU A 537 -9.76 7.01 7.01
N VAL A 538 -10.40 7.51 5.95
CA VAL A 538 -11.35 6.72 5.14
C VAL A 538 -10.69 5.50 4.51
N ARG A 539 -9.41 5.61 4.10
CA ARG A 539 -8.64 4.44 3.64
C ARG A 539 -8.48 3.39 4.73
N ARG A 540 -8.12 3.80 5.95
CA ARG A 540 -8.00 2.87 7.08
C ARG A 540 -9.35 2.24 7.41
N GLU A 541 -10.42 3.01 7.40
CA GLU A 541 -11.78 2.50 7.65
C GLU A 541 -12.21 1.48 6.59
N ALA A 542 -11.94 1.75 5.31
CA ALA A 542 -12.19 0.82 4.21
C ALA A 542 -11.38 -0.49 4.36
N ASP A 543 -10.09 -0.38 4.69
CA ASP A 543 -9.22 -1.54 4.92
C ASP A 543 -9.68 -2.37 6.13
N ASP A 544 -10.07 -1.70 7.23
CA ASP A 544 -10.59 -2.36 8.43
C ASP A 544 -11.95 -3.01 8.20
N LEU A 545 -12.83 -2.40 7.41
CA LEU A 545 -14.11 -2.98 7.03
C LEU A 545 -13.90 -4.27 6.21
N GLU A 546 -13.02 -4.23 5.20
CA GLU A 546 -12.70 -5.42 4.41
C GLU A 546 -12.04 -6.51 5.25
N ARG A 547 -11.07 -6.15 6.10
CA ARG A 547 -10.37 -7.09 6.99
C ARG A 547 -11.34 -7.77 7.94
N THR A 548 -12.18 -7.00 8.63
CA THR A 548 -13.15 -7.53 9.60
C THR A 548 -14.18 -8.42 8.91
N ALA A 549 -14.65 -8.04 7.72
CA ALA A 549 -15.57 -8.86 6.94
C ALA A 549 -14.94 -10.19 6.47
N LEU A 550 -13.68 -10.16 6.05
CA LEU A 550 -12.94 -11.37 5.67
C LEU A 550 -12.67 -12.30 6.87
N GLU A 551 -12.33 -11.73 8.03
CA GLU A 551 -12.17 -12.48 9.28
C GLU A 551 -13.50 -13.15 9.68
N TYR A 552 -14.59 -12.38 9.70
CA TYR A 552 -15.93 -12.93 10.01
C TYR A 552 -16.34 -14.02 9.03
N ALA A 553 -16.18 -13.79 7.72
CA ALA A 553 -16.48 -14.78 6.69
C ALA A 553 -15.67 -16.08 6.82
N ARG A 554 -14.40 -15.98 7.24
CA ARG A 554 -13.57 -17.16 7.54
C ARG A 554 -14.12 -17.93 8.73
N THR A 555 -14.41 -17.25 9.84
CA THR A 555 -14.96 -17.87 11.05
C THR A 555 -16.29 -18.57 10.74
N THR A 556 -17.22 -17.89 10.06
CA THR A 556 -18.51 -18.48 9.66
C THR A 556 -18.35 -19.75 8.82
N ARG A 557 -17.36 -19.80 7.91
CA ARG A 557 -17.09 -20.99 7.09
C ARG A 557 -16.49 -22.12 7.91
N THR A 558 -15.53 -21.82 8.78
CA THR A 558 -14.96 -22.82 9.70
C THR A 558 -16.03 -23.40 10.62
N ASP A 559 -16.85 -22.56 11.24
CA ASP A 559 -17.93 -23.00 12.14
C ASP A 559 -18.95 -23.88 11.41
N ALA A 560 -19.25 -23.55 10.14
CA ALA A 560 -20.15 -24.35 9.30
C ALA A 560 -19.54 -25.71 8.92
N ASP A 561 -18.25 -25.75 8.60
CA ASP A 561 -17.52 -26.99 8.30
C ASP A 561 -17.41 -27.88 9.53
N GLU A 562 -17.14 -27.31 10.71
CA GLU A 562 -17.13 -28.03 11.99
C GLU A 562 -18.51 -28.62 12.32
N THR A 563 -19.56 -27.81 12.22
CA THR A 563 -20.94 -28.26 12.44
C THR A 563 -21.33 -29.37 11.45
N ALA A 564 -20.96 -29.24 10.17
CA ALA A 564 -21.19 -30.26 9.16
C ALA A 564 -20.45 -31.57 9.49
N HIS A 565 -19.20 -31.48 9.96
CA HIS A 565 -18.41 -32.62 10.37
C HIS A 565 -19.04 -33.35 11.57
N GLU A 566 -19.53 -32.61 12.56
CA GLU A 566 -20.25 -33.17 13.71
C GLU A 566 -21.54 -33.89 13.29
N VAL A 567 -22.35 -33.28 12.41
CA VAL A 567 -23.59 -33.89 11.89
C VAL A 567 -23.29 -35.21 11.17
N LEU A 568 -22.25 -35.23 10.34
CA LEU A 568 -21.83 -36.43 9.60
C LEU A 568 -21.30 -37.53 10.54
N THR A 569 -20.50 -37.15 11.53
CA THR A 569 -19.94 -38.10 12.51
C THR A 569 -21.05 -38.75 13.34
N ASN A 570 -21.97 -37.95 13.86
CA ASN A 570 -23.14 -38.44 14.61
C ASN A 570 -24.03 -39.37 13.74
N ALA A 571 -24.19 -39.05 12.46
CA ALA A 571 -24.97 -39.88 11.54
C ALA A 571 -24.27 -41.21 11.21
N ASP A 572 -22.94 -41.20 11.07
CA ASP A 572 -22.14 -42.42 10.85
C ASP A 572 -22.19 -43.34 12.07
N GLU A 573 -22.04 -42.80 13.28
CA GLU A 573 -22.18 -43.57 14.53
C GLU A 573 -23.58 -44.21 14.64
N ARG A 574 -24.63 -43.43 14.33
CA ARG A 574 -26.01 -43.92 14.36
C ARG A 574 -26.27 -45.00 13.30
N SER A 575 -25.75 -44.82 12.10
CA SER A 575 -25.79 -45.80 11.01
C SER A 575 -25.12 -47.13 11.43
N ARG A 576 -23.92 -47.05 12.00
CA ARG A 576 -23.21 -48.23 12.53
C ARG A 576 -23.97 -48.92 13.65
N SER A 577 -24.59 -48.17 14.56
CA SER A 577 -25.43 -48.74 15.62
C SER A 577 -26.66 -49.45 15.06
N ILE A 578 -27.33 -48.89 14.05
CA ILE A 578 -28.48 -49.55 13.39
C ILE A 578 -28.06 -50.88 12.77
N LEU A 579 -26.92 -50.90 12.06
CA LEU A 579 -26.39 -52.11 11.44
C LEU A 579 -25.94 -53.14 12.47
N ALA A 580 -25.28 -52.72 13.54
CA ALA A 580 -24.84 -53.61 14.62
C ALA A 580 -26.02 -54.25 15.36
N ASP A 581 -27.04 -53.46 15.70
CA ASP A 581 -28.26 -53.95 16.33
C ASP A 581 -29.01 -54.94 15.43
N ALA A 582 -29.02 -54.68 14.12
CA ALA A 582 -29.63 -55.56 13.14
C ALA A 582 -28.85 -56.86 12.97
N GLN A 583 -27.52 -56.78 12.90
CA GLN A 583 -26.66 -57.96 12.85
C GLN A 583 -26.84 -58.85 14.07
N GLN A 584 -26.87 -58.26 15.28
CA GLN A 584 -27.10 -59.01 16.50
C GLN A 584 -28.45 -59.75 16.46
N ARG A 585 -29.53 -59.07 16.04
CA ARG A 585 -30.86 -59.70 15.94
C ARG A 585 -30.92 -60.80 14.87
N ALA A 586 -30.21 -60.62 13.75
CA ALA A 586 -30.11 -61.63 12.71
C ALA A 586 -29.35 -62.87 13.21
N ASP A 587 -28.25 -62.66 13.93
CA ASP A 587 -27.46 -63.73 14.55
C ASP A 587 -28.26 -64.46 15.63
N ASP A 588 -29.00 -63.74 16.48
CA ASP A 588 -29.89 -64.31 17.49
C ASP A 588 -31.01 -65.15 16.83
N LEU A 589 -31.65 -64.65 15.76
CA LEU A 589 -32.69 -65.38 15.02
C LEU A 589 -32.16 -66.68 14.38
N ILE A 590 -30.95 -66.63 13.82
CA ILE A 590 -30.29 -67.80 13.25
C ILE A 590 -29.91 -68.78 14.37
N GLY A 591 -29.37 -68.31 15.48
CA GLY A 591 -29.02 -69.12 16.64
C GLY A 591 -30.23 -69.85 17.23
N ASP A 592 -31.35 -69.14 17.43
CA ASP A 592 -32.62 -69.73 17.89
C ASP A 592 -33.13 -70.80 16.90
N ALA A 593 -32.99 -70.55 15.61
CA ALA A 593 -33.36 -71.52 14.58
C ALA A 593 -32.43 -72.75 14.59
N GLU A 594 -31.12 -72.57 14.76
CA GLU A 594 -30.13 -73.64 14.89
C GLU A 594 -30.38 -74.52 16.12
N GLU A 595 -30.71 -73.92 17.26
CA GLU A 595 -31.09 -74.67 18.47
C GLU A 595 -32.36 -75.52 18.21
N ARG A 596 -33.38 -74.93 17.59
CA ARG A 596 -34.61 -75.64 17.25
C ARG A 596 -34.40 -76.74 16.21
N LEU A 597 -33.49 -76.54 15.26
CA LEU A 597 -33.08 -77.57 14.29
C LEU A 597 -32.36 -78.73 14.96
N ALA A 598 -31.51 -78.46 15.94
CA ALA A 598 -30.85 -79.49 16.73
C ALA A 598 -31.89 -80.32 17.51
N GLU A 599 -32.92 -79.68 18.08
CA GLU A 599 -34.04 -80.38 18.72
C GLU A 599 -34.82 -81.26 17.72
N ILE A 600 -35.22 -80.73 16.56
CA ILE A 600 -35.95 -81.50 15.53
C ILE A 600 -35.11 -82.69 15.05
N THR A 601 -33.80 -82.50 14.87
CA THR A 601 -32.88 -83.56 14.45
C THR A 601 -32.73 -84.63 15.54
N ALA A 602 -32.60 -84.22 16.81
CA ALA A 602 -32.53 -85.15 17.93
C ALA A 602 -33.84 -85.94 18.11
N GLU A 603 -35.00 -85.30 17.94
CA GLU A 603 -36.31 -85.97 17.94
C GLU A 603 -36.42 -86.97 16.79
N ARG A 604 -36.01 -86.58 15.58
CA ARG A 604 -35.96 -87.46 14.41
C ARG A 604 -35.08 -88.70 14.65
N ASP A 605 -33.88 -88.49 15.18
CA ASP A 605 -32.92 -89.57 15.44
C ASP A 605 -33.42 -90.50 16.55
N ALA A 606 -34.02 -89.95 17.61
CA ALA A 606 -34.65 -90.75 18.68
C ALA A 606 -35.83 -91.58 18.15
N VAL A 607 -36.64 -91.02 17.25
CA VAL A 607 -37.73 -91.75 16.59
C VAL A 607 -37.18 -92.85 15.68
N ALA A 608 -36.14 -92.58 14.89
CA ALA A 608 -35.48 -93.56 14.05
C ALA A 608 -34.89 -94.72 14.87
N GLU A 609 -34.17 -94.41 15.95
CA GLU A 609 -33.59 -95.39 16.87
C GLU A 609 -34.67 -96.22 17.60
N TYR A 610 -35.76 -95.59 18.04
CA TYR A 610 -36.90 -96.29 18.65
C TYR A 610 -37.48 -97.34 17.70
N PHE A 611 -37.68 -96.99 16.42
CA PHE A 611 -38.21 -97.92 15.42
C PHE A 611 -37.19 -98.99 15.02
N GLU A 612 -35.90 -98.68 14.97
CA GLU A 612 -34.84 -99.67 14.75
C GLU A 612 -34.73 -100.68 15.90
N ASN A 613 -34.86 -100.22 17.15
CA ASN A 613 -34.93 -101.07 18.33
C ASN A 613 -36.20 -101.95 18.33
N LEU A 614 -37.35 -101.40 17.92
CA LEU A 614 -38.60 -102.16 17.76
C LEU A 614 -38.46 -103.26 16.68
N ARG A 615 -37.76 -102.96 15.59
CA ARG A 615 -37.41 -103.91 14.52
C ARG A 615 -36.50 -105.03 15.04
N GLY A 616 -35.46 -104.67 15.81
CA GLY A 616 -34.52 -105.63 16.42
C GLY A 616 -35.19 -106.55 17.43
N MET A 617 -36.01 -106.00 18.32
CA MET A 617 -36.72 -106.77 19.35
C MET A 617 -37.73 -107.75 18.75
N ILE A 618 -38.42 -107.37 17.67
CA ILE A 618 -39.35 -108.26 16.95
C ILE A 618 -38.59 -109.31 16.12
N GLY A 619 -37.47 -108.95 15.49
CA GLY A 619 -36.60 -109.91 14.79
C GLY A 619 -36.07 -111.01 15.72
N GLN A 620 -35.79 -110.67 16.97
CA GLN A 620 -35.32 -111.61 17.99
C GLN A 620 -36.43 -112.53 18.55
N VAL A 621 -37.69 -112.08 18.52
CA VAL A 621 -38.86 -112.89 18.89
C VAL A 621 -39.33 -113.79 17.73
N GLY A 622 -39.13 -113.37 16.47
CA GLY A 622 -39.44 -114.17 15.28
C GLY A 622 -38.38 -115.20 14.88
N GLY A 623 -37.10 -115.00 15.27
CA GLY A 623 -35.99 -115.90 14.94
C GLY A 623 -35.72 -117.02 15.96
N GLY A 624 -36.50 -117.11 17.03
CA GLY A 624 -36.30 -118.02 18.15
C GLY A 624 -36.95 -119.40 18.04
N THR A 625 -36.99 -120.03 16.87
CA THR A 625 -37.32 -121.47 16.73
C THR A 625 -36.71 -122.05 15.45
N SER A 626 -35.43 -122.43 15.53
CA SER A 626 -34.84 -123.41 14.62
C SER A 626 -33.72 -124.16 15.36
N GLU A 627 -34.12 -124.97 16.33
CA GLU A 627 -33.60 -126.32 16.57
C GLU A 627 -34.62 -127.15 17.35
#